data_AF-A0A923FYQ6-F1
#
_entry.id   AF-A0A923FYQ6-F1
#
_cell.length_a   1.000
_cell.length_b   1.000
_cell.length_c   1.000
_cell.angle_alpha   90.00
_cell.angle_beta   90.00
_cell.angle_gamma   90.00
#
_symmetry.space_group_name_H-M   'P 1'
#
loop_
_entity.id
_entity.type
_entity.pdbx_description
1 polymer ?
#
loop_
_entity_poly.entity_id
_entity_poly.type
_entity_poly.pdbx_seq_one_letter_code
_entity_poly.pdbx_strand_id
1 'polypeptide(L)'
;MVSYPIYVKRNTYRGRDARKQAKASSENRDASILEDTVNRLLKQQTQPIKTYLWSEISRESGLDFEIVKRLGYSIDCGSNGFTATRPGLSQDEFDRAMRGEEV
;
A
#
# COMPACT_ATOMS: atom_id res chain seq x y z
N MET A 1 -6.60 8.01 -3.76
CA MET A 1 -5.40 7.92 -4.64
C MET A 1 -4.19 8.24 -3.80
N VAL A 2 -3.15 7.41 -3.88
CA VAL A 2 -1.91 7.61 -3.12
C VAL A 2 -0.72 7.83 -4.02
N SER A 3 0.35 8.40 -3.47
CA SER A 3 1.63 8.55 -4.14
C SER A 3 2.74 8.02 -3.23
N TYR A 4 3.86 7.64 -3.84
CA TYR A 4 5.04 7.24 -3.08
C TYR A 4 5.61 8.42 -2.25
N PRO A 5 6.10 8.16 -1.03
CA PRO A 5 5.99 6.92 -0.27
C PRO A 5 4.65 6.83 0.48
N ILE A 6 4.19 5.61 0.73
CA ILE A 6 3.07 5.33 1.63
C ILE A 6 3.58 4.78 2.96
N TYR A 7 2.75 4.95 4.00
CA TYR A 7 3.02 4.44 5.34
C TYR A 7 1.85 3.58 5.82
N VAL A 8 2.14 2.35 6.22
CA VAL A 8 1.15 1.42 6.76
C VAL A 8 1.08 1.59 8.27
N LYS A 9 -0.14 1.77 8.78
CA LYS A 9 -0.36 2.02 10.22
C LYS A 9 0.18 0.86 11.06
N ARG A 10 0.99 1.20 12.07
CA ARG A 10 1.54 0.26 13.05
C ARG A 10 0.69 0.17 14.31
N ASN A 11 0.70 -1.00 14.94
CA ASN A 11 0.12 -1.26 16.24
C ASN A 11 1.06 -0.80 17.36
N THR A 12 0.63 0.21 18.12
CA THR A 12 1.45 0.88 19.15
C THR A 12 1.19 0.34 20.57
N TYR A 13 0.65 -0.87 20.72
CA TYR A 13 0.38 -1.44 22.04
C TYR A 13 1.66 -1.53 22.89
N ARG A 14 1.66 -0.85 24.05
CA ARG A 14 2.77 -0.79 25.03
C ARG A 14 2.41 -1.36 26.41
N GLY A 15 1.23 -1.97 26.54
CA GLY A 15 0.77 -2.52 27.82
C GLY A 15 1.50 -3.81 28.21
N ARG A 16 1.28 -4.29 29.44
CA ARG A 16 2.04 -5.40 30.05
C ARG A 16 1.54 -6.81 29.67
N ASP A 17 0.46 -6.92 28.90
CA ASP A 17 -0.11 -8.20 28.46
C ASP A 17 0.75 -8.81 27.34
N ALA A 18 1.48 -9.88 27.66
CA ALA A 18 2.40 -10.55 26.73
C ALA A 18 1.71 -11.06 25.46
N ARG A 19 0.44 -11.48 25.52
CA ARG A 19 -0.29 -11.96 24.33
C ARG A 19 -0.57 -10.81 23.37
N LYS A 20 -0.96 -9.66 23.91
CA LYS A 20 -1.19 -8.45 23.10
C LYS A 20 0.11 -7.89 22.54
N GLN A 21 1.21 -7.95 23.29
CA GLN A 21 2.54 -7.58 22.78
C GLN A 21 2.98 -8.47 21.62
N ALA A 22 2.86 -9.80 21.76
CA ALA A 22 3.20 -10.74 20.69
C ALA A 22 2.37 -10.49 19.42
N LYS A 23 1.06 -10.25 19.58
CA LYS A 23 0.17 -9.91 18.47
C LYS A 23 0.56 -8.60 17.80
N ALA A 24 0.82 -7.54 18.57
CA ALA A 24 1.26 -6.26 18.03
C ALA A 24 2.60 -6.37 17.28
N SER A 25 3.54 -7.16 17.82
CA SER A 25 4.82 -7.44 17.16
C SER A 25 4.63 -8.15 15.81
N SER A 26 3.81 -9.21 15.76
CA SER A 26 3.51 -9.90 14.50
C SER A 26 2.83 -8.98 13.49
N GLU A 27 1.82 -8.22 13.92
CA GLU A 27 1.09 -7.30 13.04
C GLU A 27 2.00 -6.19 12.51
N ASN A 28 2.93 -5.69 13.32
CA ASN A 28 3.91 -4.69 12.90
C ASN A 28 4.93 -5.25 11.92
N ARG A 29 5.34 -6.52 12.07
CA ARG A 29 6.20 -7.19 11.09
C ARG A 29 5.48 -7.28 9.74
N ASP A 30 4.24 -7.76 9.73
CA ASP A 30 3.45 -7.91 8.50
C ASP A 30 3.19 -6.55 7.85
N ALA A 31 2.90 -5.51 8.63
CA ALA A 31 2.79 -4.14 8.14
C ALA A 31 4.08 -3.63 7.48
N SER A 32 5.25 -4.07 7.95
CA SER A 32 6.53 -3.68 7.35
C SER A 32 6.73 -4.30 5.99
N ILE A 33 6.48 -5.61 5.91
CA ILE A 33 6.57 -6.36 4.67
C ILE A 33 5.62 -5.75 3.62
N LEU A 34 4.39 -5.39 4.04
CA LEU A 34 3.43 -4.74 3.16
C LEU A 34 3.91 -3.36 2.69
N GLU A 35 4.35 -2.51 3.62
CA GLU A 35 4.85 -1.15 3.32
C GLU A 35 6.03 -1.19 2.34
N ASP A 36 7.01 -2.06 2.60
CA ASP A 36 8.19 -2.21 1.74
C ASP A 36 7.80 -2.72 0.34
N THR A 37 6.90 -3.71 0.28
CA THR A 37 6.41 -4.27 -0.99
C THR A 37 5.69 -3.20 -1.81
N VAL A 38 4.75 -2.48 -1.20
CA VAL A 38 3.97 -1.45 -1.88
C VAL A 38 4.87 -0.30 -2.33
N ASN A 39 5.76 0.20 -1.46
CA ASN A 39 6.68 1.27 -1.81
C ASN A 39 7.62 0.88 -2.96
N ARG A 40 8.09 -0.38 -2.99
CA ARG A 40 8.85 -0.92 -4.13
C ARG A 40 8.02 -0.89 -5.42
N LEU A 41 6.77 -1.37 -5.38
CA LEU A 41 5.87 -1.40 -6.53
C LEU A 41 5.55 0.01 -7.07
N LEU A 42 5.34 0.98 -6.17
CA LEU A 42 5.10 2.38 -6.51
C LEU A 42 6.34 3.03 -7.12
N LYS A 43 7.52 2.76 -6.57
CA LYS A 43 8.78 3.29 -7.11
C LYS A 43 9.09 2.75 -8.51
N GLN A 44 8.63 1.53 -8.82
CA GLN A 44 8.79 0.88 -10.13
C GLN A 44 7.65 1.20 -11.11
N GLN A 45 6.65 2.00 -10.71
CA GLN A 45 5.52 2.35 -11.55
C GLN A 45 5.96 3.24 -12.72
N THR A 46 5.69 2.78 -13.94
CA THR A 46 5.91 3.57 -15.16
C THR A 46 4.63 4.26 -15.65
N GLN A 47 3.47 3.65 -15.42
CA GLN A 47 2.17 4.19 -15.81
C GLN A 47 1.82 5.44 -14.97
N PRO A 48 1.30 6.53 -15.56
CA PRO A 48 0.91 7.72 -14.81
C PRO A 48 -0.07 7.43 -13.66
N ILE A 49 -1.09 6.61 -13.94
CA ILE A 49 -2.11 6.17 -13.00
C ILE A 49 -2.19 4.64 -13.09
N LYS A 50 -2.11 3.96 -11.95
CA LYS A 50 -2.21 2.50 -11.88
C LYS A 50 -3.03 2.07 -10.67
N THR A 51 -3.90 1.10 -10.88
CA THR A 51 -4.60 0.41 -9.80
C THR A 51 -3.84 -0.84 -9.40
N TYR A 52 -3.62 -1.02 -8.09
CA TYR A 52 -3.02 -2.21 -7.50
C TYR A 52 -4.07 -2.96 -6.71
N LEU A 53 -4.24 -4.25 -7.00
CA LEU A 53 -5.18 -5.09 -6.28
C LEU A 53 -4.55 -5.72 -5.05
N TRP A 54 -5.33 -5.91 -3.99
CA TRP A 54 -4.87 -6.60 -2.77
C TRP A 54 -4.42 -8.04 -3.05
N SER A 55 -5.03 -8.70 -4.04
CA SER A 55 -4.64 -10.05 -4.47
C SER A 55 -3.25 -10.08 -5.10
N GLU A 56 -2.91 -9.09 -5.92
CA GLU A 56 -1.59 -8.95 -6.52
C GLU A 56 -0.54 -8.67 -5.45
N ILE A 57 -0.84 -7.75 -4.54
CA ILE A 57 0.08 -7.39 -3.44
C ILE A 57 0.28 -8.56 -2.48
N SER A 58 -0.75 -9.35 -2.19
CA SER A 58 -0.62 -10.59 -1.41
C SER A 58 0.36 -11.57 -2.07
N ARG A 59 0.24 -11.78 -3.38
CA ARG A 59 1.18 -12.62 -4.13
C ARG A 59 2.61 -12.09 -4.09
N GLU A 60 2.79 -10.78 -4.28
CA GLU A 60 4.12 -10.14 -4.33
C GLU A 60 4.80 -10.01 -2.96
N SER A 61 4.02 -9.87 -1.89
CA SER A 61 4.53 -9.75 -0.50
C SER A 61 4.69 -11.10 0.20
N GLY A 62 4.02 -12.14 -0.29
CA GLY A 62 3.90 -13.44 0.40
C GLY A 62 3.01 -13.40 1.64
N LEU A 63 2.34 -12.28 1.92
CA LEU A 63 1.39 -12.16 3.02
C LEU A 63 0.03 -12.73 2.63
N ASP A 64 -0.69 -13.25 3.62
CA ASP A 64 -2.07 -13.68 3.44
C ASP A 64 -2.97 -12.52 2.97
N PHE A 65 -3.91 -12.83 2.08
CA PHE A 65 -4.80 -11.85 1.47
C PHE A 65 -5.60 -11.05 2.50
N GLU A 66 -6.11 -11.70 3.55
CA GLU A 66 -6.90 -11.00 4.58
C GLU A 66 -6.02 -10.07 5.42
N ILE A 67 -4.75 -10.44 5.64
CA ILE A 67 -3.76 -9.55 6.29
C ILE A 67 -3.52 -8.32 5.41
N VAL A 68 -3.26 -8.53 4.11
CA VAL A 68 -3.03 -7.43 3.14
C VAL A 68 -4.24 -6.52 3.06
N LYS A 69 -5.45 -7.08 2.92
CA LYS A 69 -6.68 -6.30 2.85
C LYS A 69 -6.91 -5.46 4.11
N ARG A 70 -6.75 -6.05 5.29
CA ARG A 70 -6.93 -5.38 6.58
C ARG A 70 -5.93 -4.24 6.79
N LEU A 71 -4.65 -4.49 6.53
CA LEU A 71 -3.60 -3.48 6.70
C LEU A 71 -3.63 -2.45 5.56
N GLY A 72 -3.86 -2.89 4.33
CA GLY A 72 -3.97 -2.08 3.13
C GLY A 72 -5.15 -1.12 3.13
N TYR A 73 -6.22 -1.44 3.87
CA TYR A 73 -7.32 -0.49 4.11
C TYR A 73 -6.82 0.83 4.71
N SER A 74 -5.74 0.82 5.50
CA SER A 74 -5.16 2.04 6.06
C SER A 74 -4.47 2.96 5.04
N ILE A 75 -4.25 2.49 3.80
CA ILE A 75 -3.54 3.22 2.74
C ILE A 75 -4.48 4.19 2.02
N ASP A 76 -5.63 3.70 1.53
CA ASP A 76 -6.57 4.51 0.71
C ASP A 76 -8.04 4.13 0.98
N CYS A 77 -8.33 3.42 2.09
CA CYS A 77 -9.67 2.91 2.44
C CYS A 77 -10.34 2.04 1.35
N GLY A 78 -9.58 1.50 0.39
CA GLY A 78 -10.11 0.72 -0.72
C GLY A 78 -10.41 -0.74 -0.37
N SER A 79 -11.55 -1.24 -0.84
CA SER A 79 -12.02 -2.60 -0.52
C SER A 79 -11.26 -3.72 -1.23
N ASN A 80 -10.77 -3.46 -2.45
CA ASN A 80 -10.13 -4.47 -3.32
C ASN A 80 -8.70 -4.11 -3.73
N GLY A 81 -8.25 -2.91 -3.40
CA GLY A 81 -7.00 -2.35 -3.86
C GLY A 81 -6.94 -0.86 -3.59
N PHE A 82 -6.03 -0.19 -4.26
CA PHE A 82 -5.94 1.26 -4.30
C PHE A 82 -5.43 1.73 -5.64
N THR A 83 -5.65 3.00 -5.95
CA THR A 83 -5.11 3.62 -7.16
C THR A 83 -3.99 4.57 -6.78
N ALA A 84 -2.89 4.50 -7.53
CA ALA A 84 -1.70 5.29 -7.30
C ALA A 84 -1.27 6.09 -8.51
N THR A 85 -0.69 7.25 -8.23
CA THR A 85 -0.01 8.06 -9.24
C THR A 85 1.48 7.76 -9.25
N ARG A 86 2.10 7.86 -10.44
CA ARG A 86 3.54 7.69 -10.59
C ARG A 86 4.27 8.73 -9.72
N PRO A 87 5.36 8.35 -9.02
CA PRO A 87 6.16 9.33 -8.28
C PRO A 87 6.69 10.42 -9.22
N GLY A 88 6.51 11.69 -8.84
CA GLY A 88 6.99 12.83 -9.63
C GLY A 88 6.13 13.18 -10.85
N LEU A 89 4.93 12.59 -11.00
CA LEU A 89 3.98 12.98 -12.04
C LEU A 89 3.58 14.46 -11.89
N SER A 90 3.74 15.25 -12.95
CA SER A 90 3.28 16.64 -12.99
C SER A 90 1.76 16.73 -13.13
N GLN A 91 1.19 17.90 -12.79
CA GLN A 91 -0.24 18.13 -12.94
C GLN A 91 -0.69 18.00 -14.40
N ASP A 92 0.09 18.52 -15.35
CA ASP A 92 -0.22 18.45 -16.78
C ASP A 92 -0.24 16.99 -17.27
N GLU A 93 0.77 16.20 -16.88
CA GLU A 93 0.81 14.77 -17.19
C GLU A 93 -0.38 14.01 -16.59
N PHE A 94 -0.78 14.37 -15.36
CA PHE A 94 -1.96 13.80 -14.71
C PHE A 94 -3.25 14.14 -15.47
N ASP A 95 -3.44 15.41 -15.86
CA ASP A 95 -4.64 15.83 -16.58
C ASP A 95 -4.72 15.21 -17.98
N ARG A 96 -3.58 15.00 -18.64
CA ARG A 96 -3.49 14.27 -19.92
C ARG A 96 -3.81 12.79 -19.73
N ALA A 97 -3.29 12.15 -18.69
CA ALA A 97 -3.62 10.76 -18.34
C ALA A 97 -5.12 10.57 -18.08
N MET A 98 -5.74 11.50 -17.34
CA MET A 98 -7.18 11.48 -17.05
C MET A 98 -8.05 11.68 -18.30
N ARG A 99 -7.55 12.40 -19.30
CA ARG A 99 -8.18 12.57 -20.62
C ARG A 99 -7.94 11.39 -21.57
N GLY A 100 -7.09 10.43 -21.20
CA GLY A 100 -6.72 9.29 -22.04
C GLY A 100 -5.70 9.63 -23.13
N GLU A 101 -4.98 10.73 -22.99
CA GLU A 101 -3.90 11.13 -23.90
C GLU A 101 -2.58 10.44 -23.52
N GLU A 102 -1.69 10.22 -24.48
CA GLU A 102 -0.35 9.67 -24.21
C GLU A 102 0.50 10.64 -23.39
N VAL A 103 1.09 10.13 -22.29
CA VAL A 103 1.85 10.88 -21.28
C VAL A 103 3.29 10.42 -21.24
#